data_AF-A0A496B9Z5-F1
#
_entry.id   AF-A0A496B9Z5-F1
#
_cell.length_a   1.000
_cell.length_b   1.000
_cell.length_c   1.000
_cell.angle_alpha   90.00
_cell.angle_beta   90.00
_cell.angle_gamma   90.00
#
_symmetry.space_group_name_H-M   'P 1'
#
loop_
_entity.id
_entity.type
_entity.pdbx_description
1 polymer ?
#
loop_
_entity_poly.entity_id
_entity_poly.type
_entity_poly.pdbx_seq_one_letter_code
_entity_poly.pdbx_strand_id
1 'polypeptide(L)' 'MTQAKHLPLFSRPICQYLRTKAIYIPGGNLQNLVETNPESHYWCNCTMQVVGPDDRFVAPDACKQSRSCFTPVGGKPVV' A
#
# COMPACT_ATOMS: atom_id res chain seq x y z
N MET A 1 20.51 -0.94 3.91
CA MET A 1 19.65 -2.11 4.18
C MET A 1 18.55 -1.65 5.14
N THR A 2 17.42 -1.16 4.62
CA THR A 2 16.30 -0.66 5.44
C THR A 2 15.50 -1.85 5.96
N GLN A 3 15.63 -2.13 7.25
CA GLN A 3 14.88 -3.17 7.95
C GLN A 3 13.38 -2.86 7.87
N ALA A 4 12.59 -3.71 7.22
CA ALA A 4 11.15 -3.59 7.17
C ALA A 4 10.58 -3.74 8.59
N LYS A 5 10.09 -2.64 9.17
CA LYS A 5 9.40 -2.67 10.47
C LYS A 5 8.15 -3.52 10.33
N HIS A 6 8.07 -4.60 11.10
CA HIS A 6 6.91 -5.48 11.14
C HIS A 6 5.76 -4.77 11.86
N LEU A 7 4.82 -4.20 11.10
CA LEU A 7 3.55 -3.72 11.63
C LEU A 7 2.56 -4.90 11.70
N PRO A 8 2.06 -5.28 12.90
CA PRO A 8 1.12 -6.39 13.07
C PRO A 8 -0.25 -6.13 12.43
N LEU A 9 -0.46 -4.92 11.92
CA LEU A 9 -1.70 -4.46 11.29
C LEU A 9 -1.91 -5.06 9.89
N PHE A 10 -0.86 -5.57 9.26
CA PHE A 10 -0.92 -6.05 7.88
C PHE A 10 -0.60 -7.54 7.83
N SER A 11 -1.49 -8.34 7.25
CA SER A 11 -1.26 -9.79 7.02
C SER A 11 -0.19 -10.06 5.96
N ARG A 12 0.06 -9.09 5.08
CA ARG A 12 1.07 -9.09 4.01
C ARG A 12 1.75 -7.72 3.91
N PRO A 13 2.93 -7.61 3.29
CA PRO A 13 3.58 -6.32 3.09
C PRO A 13 2.75 -5.46 2.16
N ILE A 14 2.60 -4.18 2.53
CA ILE A 14 2.01 -3.16 1.67
C ILE A 14 3.07 -2.12 1.30
N CYS A 15 2.80 -1.34 0.27
CA CYS A 15 3.72 -0.29 -0.16
C CYS A 15 3.58 0.90 0.78
N GLN A 16 4.67 1.35 1.41
CA GLN A 16 4.70 2.44 2.41
C GLN A 16 4.01 3.71 1.91
N TYR A 17 4.15 3.99 0.62
CA TYR A 17 3.62 5.17 -0.04
C TYR A 17 2.23 4.93 -0.66
N LEU A 18 1.59 3.80 -0.42
CA LEU A 18 0.21 3.55 -0.82
C LEU A 18 -0.73 4.41 0.02
N ARG A 19 -1.73 5.00 -0.63
CA ARG A 19 -2.71 5.90 -0.01
C ARG A 19 -4.12 5.60 -0.52
N THR A 20 -5.11 5.89 0.30
CA THR A 20 -6.54 5.93 -0.05
C THR A 20 -7.16 7.15 0.64
N LYS A 21 -8.29 7.65 0.16
CA LYS A 21 -9.00 8.79 0.78
C LYS A 21 -9.37 8.50 2.25
N ALA A 22 -9.65 7.24 2.57
CA ALA A 22 -10.07 6.81 3.91
C ALA A 22 -9.06 7.11 5.02
N ILE A 23 -7.77 7.31 4.72
CA ILE A 23 -6.80 7.66 5.78
C ILE A 23 -6.86 9.14 6.17
N TYR A 24 -7.51 9.99 5.36
CA TYR A 24 -7.54 11.45 5.53
C TYR A 24 -8.86 11.96 6.10
N ILE A 25 -9.85 11.09 6.27
CA ILE A 25 -11.12 11.44 6.93
C ILE A 25 -10.96 11.33 8.45
N PRO A 26 -11.73 12.09 9.26
CA PRO A 26 -11.73 11.91 10.71
C PRO A 26 -11.98 10.45 11.11
N GLY A 27 -11.09 9.88 11.94
CA GLY A 27 -11.11 8.46 12.31
C GLY A 27 -10.34 7.52 11.36
N GLY A 28 -9.85 8.03 10.24
CA GLY A 28 -9.02 7.32 9.29
C GLY A 28 -7.64 6.95 9.85
N ASN A 29 -7.13 5.78 9.46
CA ASN A 29 -5.85 5.25 9.91
C ASN A 29 -5.25 4.26 8.88
N LEU A 30 -4.09 3.67 9.22
CA LEU A 30 -3.39 2.76 8.32
C LEU A 30 -4.14 1.43 8.07
N GLN A 31 -5.07 0.99 8.93
CA GLN A 31 -5.91 -0.20 8.70
C GLN A 31 -6.78 -0.01 7.46
N ASN A 32 -7.19 1.22 7.15
CA ASN A 32 -7.97 1.50 5.94
C ASN A 32 -7.19 1.23 4.64
N LEU A 33 -5.87 1.02 4.71
CA LEU A 33 -5.08 0.53 3.57
C LEU A 33 -5.24 -0.97 3.33
N VAL A 34 -5.72 -1.75 4.30
CA VAL A 34 -5.84 -3.22 4.19
C VAL A 34 -7.26 -3.74 4.36
N GLU A 35 -8.15 -2.99 5.00
CA GLU A 35 -9.58 -3.28 4.97
C GLU A 35 -10.06 -3.26 3.51
N THR A 36 -10.58 -4.40 3.08
CA THR A 36 -10.93 -4.63 1.68
C THR A 36 -12.22 -3.87 1.38
N ASN A 37 -12.07 -2.65 0.88
CA ASN A 37 -13.14 -1.93 0.21
C ASN A 37 -12.85 -1.97 -1.30
N PRO A 38 -13.53 -2.83 -2.08
CA PRO A 38 -13.27 -3.00 -3.51
C PRO A 38 -13.50 -1.73 -4.33
N GLU A 39 -14.27 -0.77 -3.80
CA GLU A 39 -14.56 0.52 -4.43
C GLU A 39 -13.51 1.60 -4.08
N SER A 40 -12.53 1.28 -3.21
CA SER A 40 -11.52 2.26 -2.81
C SER A 40 -10.52 2.52 -3.91
N HIS A 41 -10.39 3.79 -4.30
CA HIS A 41 -9.29 4.24 -5.13
C HIS A 41 -8.02 4.41 -4.31
N TYR A 42 -6.99 3.68 -4.70
CA TYR A 42 -5.65 3.82 -4.14
C TYR A 42 -4.74 4.59 -5.10
N TRP A 43 -3.77 5.30 -4.54
CA TRP A 43 -2.70 5.94 -5.32
C TRP A 43 -1.34 5.73 -4.66
N CYS A 44 -0.28 5.85 -5.45
CA CYS A 44 1.07 5.96 -4.94
C CYS A 44 1.39 7.43 -4.64
N ASN A 45 1.82 7.73 -3.42
CA ASN A 45 2.18 9.09 -3.02
C ASN A 45 3.49 9.61 -3.65
N CYS A 46 4.30 8.74 -4.27
CA CYS A 46 5.51 9.14 -4.99
C CYS A 46 5.18 9.65 -6.40
N THR A 47 4.24 9.00 -7.08
CA THR A 47 3.86 9.34 -8.47
C THR A 47 2.60 10.16 -8.56
N MET A 48 1.80 10.19 -7.48
CA MET A 48 0.46 10.75 -7.44
C MET A 48 -0.49 10.09 -8.47
N GLN A 49 -0.23 8.83 -8.84
CA GLN A 49 -1.01 8.08 -9.83
C GLN A 49 -1.71 6.87 -9.22
N VAL A 50 -2.85 6.52 -9.81
CA VAL A 50 -3.63 5.30 -9.50
C VAL A 50 -3.20 4.11 -10.36
N VAL A 51 -2.52 4.36 -11.49
CA VAL A 51 -1.92 3.34 -12.37
C VAL A 51 -0.40 3.41 -12.23
N GLY A 52 0.24 2.26 -12.09
CA GLY A 52 1.70 2.17 -12.05
C GLY A 52 2.32 1.93 -13.43
N PRO A 53 3.66 1.81 -13.52
CA PRO A 53 4.38 1.70 -14.79
C PRO A 53 4.15 0.40 -15.57
N ASP A 54 3.46 -0.57 -14.98
CA ASP A 54 3.06 -1.84 -15.59
C ASP A 54 1.58 -1.83 -16.05
N ASP A 55 1.00 -0.64 -16.25
CA ASP A 55 -0.40 -0.41 -16.67
C ASP A 55 -1.46 -1.09 -15.79
N ARG A 56 -1.11 -1.36 -14.53
CA ARG A 56 -2.01 -1.95 -13.54
C ARG A 56 -2.30 -0.96 -12.42
N PHE A 57 -3.51 -1.04 -11.87
CA PHE A 57 -3.89 -0.30 -10.68
C PHE A 57 -2.92 -0.57 -9.53
N VAL A 58 -2.67 0.47 -8.73
CA VAL A 58 -2.02 0.31 -7.43
C VAL A 58 -3.09 -0.12 -6.43
N ALA A 59 -2.75 -1.10 -5.61
CA ALA A 59 -3.65 -1.67 -4.64
C ALA A 59 -2.84 -2.38 -3.55
N PRO A 60 -3.43 -2.70 -2.39
CA PRO A 60 -2.72 -3.34 -1.29
C PRO A 60 -2.15 -4.72 -1.63
N ASP A 61 -2.80 -5.46 -2.55
CA ASP A 61 -2.35 -6.74 -3.10
C ASP A 61 -1.29 -6.62 -4.19
N ALA A 62 -1.20 -5.46 -4.83
CA ALA A 62 -0.30 -5.22 -5.96
C ALA A 62 1.10 -4.74 -5.54
N CYS A 63 1.42 -4.70 -4.24
CA CYS A 63 2.73 -4.26 -3.77
C CYS A 63 3.82 -5.32 -4.07
N LYS A 64 4.71 -5.01 -5.02
CA LYS A 64 5.77 -5.91 -5.50
C LYS A 64 7.03 -5.11 -5.89
N GLN A 65 8.20 -5.76 -5.84
CA GLN A 65 9.51 -5.14 -6.10
C GLN A 65 9.61 -4.37 -7.42
N SER A 66 8.88 -4.79 -8.45
CA SER A 66 8.91 -4.14 -9.77
C SER A 66 8.12 -2.84 -9.86
N ARG A 67 7.45 -2.39 -8.78
CA ARG A 67 6.71 -1.12 -8.77
C ARG A 67 7.56 0.01 -8.21
N SER A 68 7.47 1.20 -8.80
CA SER A 68 8.13 2.43 -8.30
C SER A 68 7.70 2.82 -6.89
N CYS A 69 6.54 2.33 -6.42
CA CYS A 69 6.04 2.54 -5.07
C CYS A 69 6.55 1.52 -4.04
N PHE A 70 7.39 0.56 -4.47
CA PHE A 70 7.83 -0.53 -3.61
C PHE A 70 8.79 -0.05 -2.54
N THR A 71 8.22 0.18 -1.36
CA THR A 71 8.95 0.23 -0.10
C THR A 71 8.10 -0.56 0.89
N PRO A 72 8.31 -1.87 1.03
CA PRO A 72 7.41 -2.73 1.77
C PRO A 72 7.42 -2.38 3.25
N VAL A 73 6.24 -2.29 3.87
CA VAL A 73 6.07 -2.10 5.31
C VAL A 73 5.10 -3.12 5.89
N GLY A 74 5.43 -3.63 7.07
CA GLY A 74 4.67 -4.66 7.78
C GLY A 74 4.46 -5.98 7.04
N GLY A 75 3.66 -6.86 7.64
CA GLY A 75 3.45 -8.23 7.15
C GLY A 75 4.69 -9.12 7.19
N LYS A 76 4.50 -10.42 6.96
CA LYS A 76 5.62 -11.32 6.65
C LYS A 76 6.02 -11.08 5.19
N PRO A 77 7.31 -11.01 4.84
CA PRO A 77 7.73 -10.98 3.44
C PRO A 77 7.05 -12.12 2.69
N VAL A 78 6.37 -11.80 1.59
CA VAL A 78 5.88 -12.84 0.67
C VAL A 78 7.13 -13.39 -0.01
N VAL A 79 7.45 -14.65 0.32
CA VAL A 79 8.60 -15.40 -0.22
C VAL A 79 8.42 -15.61 -1.71
#